data_AF-A0A550D3L2-F1
#
_entry.id   AF-A0A550D3L2-F1
#
_cell.length_a   1.000
_cell.length_b   1.000
_cell.length_c   1.000
_cell.angle_alpha   90.00
_cell.angle_beta   90.00
_cell.angle_gamma   90.00
#
_symmetry.space_group_name_H-M   'P 1'
#
loop_
_entity.id
_entity.type
_entity.pdbx_description
1 polymer ?
#
loop_
_entity_poly.entity_id
_entity_poly.type
_entity_poly.pdbx_seq_one_letter_code
_entity_poly.pdbx_strand_id
1 'polypeptide(L)'
;YVEGLIDLSAPCILPFEVINALKYTYSLGELELIEISKVIEDFQITYYSLYHLLPDLITLSLKYGITIYDASYVALGKILNEEVYTADEKLLRKVKDMKFVKHITDFNLP
;
A
#
# COMPACT_ATOMS: atom_id res chain seq x y z
N TYR A 1 -7.36 -13.97 -4.41
CA TYR A 1 -6.53 -13.23 -5.36
C TYR A 1 -6.06 -14.13 -6.50
N VAL A 2 -5.26 -15.18 -6.24
CA VAL A 2 -4.81 -16.16 -7.26
C VAL A 2 -5.96 -16.89 -7.97
N GLU A 3 -7.13 -16.97 -7.32
CA GLU A 3 -8.36 -17.56 -7.88
C GLU A 3 -9.30 -16.53 -8.56
N GLY A 4 -8.89 -15.25 -8.70
CA GLY A 4 -9.69 -14.19 -9.33
C GLY A 4 -10.88 -13.67 -8.51
N LEU A 5 -10.94 -14.03 -7.22
CA LEU A 5 -12.07 -13.68 -6.33
C LEU A 5 -12.05 -12.23 -5.82
N ILE A 6 -10.91 -11.55 -5.94
CA ILE A 6 -10.70 -10.18 -5.47
C ILE A 6 -9.69 -9.49 -6.40
N ASP A 7 -9.88 -8.20 -6.65
CA ASP A 7 -8.91 -7.34 -7.32
C ASP A 7 -8.07 -6.59 -6.27
N LEU A 8 -6.78 -6.37 -6.55
CA LEU A 8 -5.90 -5.60 -5.69
C LEU A 8 -5.53 -4.27 -6.35
N SER A 9 -5.63 -3.20 -5.57
CA SER A 9 -5.25 -1.83 -5.95
C SER A 9 -4.16 -1.32 -5.02
N ALA A 10 -3.16 -0.63 -5.58
CA ALA A 10 -2.10 0.00 -4.79
C ALA A 10 -1.57 1.28 -5.42
N PRO A 11 -1.00 2.22 -4.64
CA PRO A 11 -0.21 3.31 -5.19
C PRO A 11 1.01 2.77 -5.95
N CYS A 12 1.45 3.46 -7.00
CA CYS A 12 2.66 3.07 -7.77
C CYS A 12 3.94 2.97 -6.94
N ILE A 13 3.95 3.46 -5.68
CA ILE A 13 5.11 3.36 -4.80
C ILE A 13 5.27 1.97 -4.15
N LEU A 14 4.23 1.13 -4.13
CA LEU A 14 4.25 -0.18 -3.47
C LEU A 14 5.44 -1.07 -3.92
N PRO A 15 5.72 -1.26 -5.22
CA PRO A 15 6.83 -2.11 -5.64
C PRO A 15 8.18 -1.60 -5.13
N PHE A 16 8.36 -0.28 -5.09
CA PHE A 16 9.59 0.34 -4.58
C PHE A 16 9.75 0.11 -3.08
N GLU A 17 8.67 0.24 -2.30
CA GLU A 17 8.69 -0.03 -0.86
C GLU A 17 9.01 -1.50 -0.57
N VAL A 18 8.38 -2.43 -1.29
CA VAL A 18 8.62 -3.87 -1.14
C VAL A 18 10.07 -4.22 -1.46
N ILE A 19 10.58 -3.81 -2.62
CA ILE A 19 11.96 -4.10 -3.04
C ILE A 19 12.96 -3.46 -2.07
N ASN A 20 12.71 -2.23 -1.64
CA ASN A 20 13.58 -1.53 -0.69
C ASN A 20 13.59 -2.21 0.69
N ALA A 21 12.43 -2.64 1.18
CA ALA A 21 12.33 -3.39 2.43
C ALA A 21 13.10 -4.72 2.34
N LEU A 22 12.96 -5.46 1.24
CA LEU A 22 13.65 -6.74 1.04
C LEU A 22 15.17 -6.57 0.96
N LYS A 23 15.64 -5.55 0.24
CA LYS A 23 17.06 -5.19 0.17
C LYS A 23 17.66 -4.96 1.56
N TYR A 24 17.02 -4.15 2.40
CA TYR A 24 17.57 -3.76 3.70
C TYR A 24 17.30 -4.77 4.81
N THR A 25 16.26 -5.59 4.70
CA THR A 25 15.92 -6.58 5.75
C THR A 25 16.66 -7.90 5.55
N TYR A 26 16.81 -8.35 4.30
CA TYR A 26 17.35 -9.68 3.99
C TYR A 26 18.71 -9.64 3.28
N SER A 27 19.29 -8.45 3.07
CA SER A 27 20.57 -8.26 2.36
C SER A 27 20.62 -8.95 0.99
N LEU A 28 19.48 -9.01 0.29
CA LEU A 28 19.38 -9.67 -1.02
C LEU A 28 20.28 -8.99 -2.05
N GLY A 29 20.89 -9.81 -2.89
CA GLY A 29 21.73 -9.38 -4.00
C GLY A 29 20.92 -8.85 -5.19
N GLU A 30 21.63 -8.26 -6.15
CA GLU A 30 21.03 -7.68 -7.36
C GLU A 30 20.14 -8.68 -8.14
N LEU A 31 20.65 -9.89 -8.39
CA LEU A 31 19.91 -10.90 -9.17
C LEU A 31 18.62 -11.34 -8.47
N GLU A 32 18.66 -11.51 -7.14
CA GLU A 32 17.49 -11.90 -6.34
C GLU A 32 16.42 -10.78 -6.37
N LEU A 33 16.84 -9.52 -6.26
CA LEU A 33 15.91 -8.39 -6.32
C LEU A 33 15.28 -8.23 -7.72
N ILE A 34 16.03 -8.50 -8.79
CA ILE A 34 15.50 -8.52 -10.17
C ILE A 34 14.51 -9.68 -10.37
N GLU A 35 14.75 -10.83 -9.76
CA GLU A 35 13.81 -11.95 -9.84
C GLU A 35 12.51 -11.62 -9.10
N ILE A 36 12.63 -11.05 -7.90
CA ILE A 36 11.47 -10.62 -7.11
C ILE A 36 10.67 -9.52 -7.82
N SER A 37 11.33 -8.58 -8.51
CA SER A 37 10.59 -7.52 -9.22
C SER A 37 9.67 -8.09 -10.29
N LYS A 38 10.09 -9.16 -10.98
CA LYS A 38 9.24 -9.87 -11.97
C LYS A 38 8.05 -10.55 -11.30
N VAL A 39 8.26 -11.20 -10.15
CA VAL A 39 7.17 -11.79 -9.37
C VAL A 39 6.16 -10.73 -8.93
N ILE A 40 6.63 -9.52 -8.57
CA ILE A 40 5.74 -8.41 -8.19
C ILE A 40 4.90 -7.93 -9.38
N GLU A 41 5.48 -7.86 -10.58
CA GLU A 41 4.75 -7.51 -11.81
C GLU A 41 3.68 -8.55 -12.15
N ASP A 42 3.96 -9.83 -11.91
CA ASP A 42 3.04 -10.93 -12.18
C ASP A 42 1.85 -11.00 -11.22
N PHE A 43 1.87 -10.28 -10.09
CA PHE A 43 0.77 -10.38 -9.13
C PHE A 43 -0.58 -9.92 -9.70
N GLN A 44 -0.63 -9.09 -10.75
CA GLN A 44 -1.87 -8.48 -11.28
C GLN A 44 -2.45 -7.40 -10.35
N ILE A 45 -1.60 -6.61 -9.72
CA ILE A 45 -2.02 -5.45 -8.90
C ILE A 45 -2.28 -4.28 -9.84
N THR A 46 -3.42 -3.59 -9.67
CA THR A 46 -3.70 -2.34 -10.38
C THR A 46 -2.98 -1.18 -9.67
N TYR A 47 -2.00 -0.59 -10.34
CA TYR A 47 -1.19 0.50 -9.78
C TYR A 47 -1.73 1.89 -10.17
N TYR A 48 -1.84 2.77 -9.17
CA TYR A 48 -2.35 4.14 -9.35
C TYR A 48 -1.28 5.20 -9.10
N SER A 49 -1.14 6.11 -10.06
CA SER A 49 -0.35 7.33 -9.89
C SER A 49 -1.17 8.42 -9.20
N LEU A 50 -0.64 8.98 -8.12
CA LEU A 50 -1.31 9.98 -7.29
C LEU A 50 -0.66 11.36 -7.34
N TYR A 51 0.19 11.65 -8.34
CA TYR A 51 0.89 12.93 -8.46
C TYR A 51 -0.06 14.13 -8.50
N HIS A 52 -1.22 13.98 -9.13
CA HIS A 52 -2.24 15.02 -9.23
C HIS A 52 -2.93 15.32 -7.88
N LEU A 53 -2.69 14.49 -6.85
CA LEU A 53 -3.29 14.59 -5.50
C LEU A 53 -2.27 14.96 -4.44
N LEU A 54 -1.04 15.34 -4.81
CA LEU A 54 0.00 15.71 -3.84
C LEU A 54 -0.46 16.73 -2.78
N PRO A 55 -1.23 17.80 -3.12
CA PRO A 55 -1.76 18.71 -2.10
C PRO A 55 -2.66 18.02 -1.06
N ASP A 56 -3.50 17.08 -1.50
CA ASP A 56 -4.38 16.30 -0.62
C ASP A 56 -3.58 15.32 0.23
N LEU A 57 -2.57 14.66 -0.34
CA LEU A 57 -1.68 13.75 0.38
C LEU A 57 -0.90 14.49 1.48
N ILE A 58 -0.39 15.69 1.19
CA ILE A 58 0.29 16.54 2.18
C ILE A 58 -0.68 16.92 3.30
N THR A 59 -1.89 17.36 2.95
CA THR A 59 -2.91 17.74 3.93
C THR A 59 -3.27 16.56 4.82
N LEU A 60 -3.45 15.37 4.24
CA LEU A 60 -3.77 14.14 4.97
C LEU A 60 -2.62 13.71 5.88
N SER A 61 -1.39 13.74 5.38
CA SER A 61 -0.16 13.43 6.12
C SER A 61 -0.02 14.33 7.34
N LEU A 62 -0.18 15.64 7.18
CA LEU A 62 -0.09 16.61 8.29
C LEU A 62 -1.23 16.44 9.29
N LYS A 63 -2.46 16.25 8.81
CA LYS A 63 -3.65 16.11 9.66
C LYS A 63 -3.56 14.89 10.59
N TYR A 64 -3.07 13.76 10.10
CA TYR A 64 -3.02 12.51 10.86
C TYR A 64 -1.60 12.17 11.37
N GLY A 65 -0.61 13.01 11.07
CA GLY A 65 0.79 12.79 11.44
C GLY A 65 1.38 11.52 10.85
N ILE A 66 1.00 11.14 9.64
CA ILE A 66 1.47 9.93 8.92
C ILE A 66 2.46 10.33 7.81
N THR A 67 3.23 9.38 7.27
CA THR A 67 4.13 9.70 6.15
C THR A 67 3.32 10.02 4.88
N ILE A 68 3.95 10.68 3.89
CA ILE A 68 3.32 10.88 2.57
C ILE A 68 3.03 9.53 1.90
N TYR A 69 3.87 8.51 2.14
CA TYR A 69 3.66 7.16 1.64
C TYR A 69 2.40 6.54 2.23
N ASP A 70 2.25 6.55 3.57
CA ASP A 70 1.04 6.08 4.25
C ASP A 70 -0.21 6.84 3.76
N ALA A 71 -0.09 8.17 3.62
CA ALA A 71 -1.18 8.99 3.12
C ALA A 71 -1.60 8.59 1.70
N SER A 72 -0.68 8.11 0.87
CA SER A 72 -0.98 7.65 -0.49
C SER A 72 -1.89 6.41 -0.52
N TYR A 73 -1.69 5.46 0.39
CA TYR A 73 -2.55 4.28 0.53
C TYR A 73 -3.95 4.66 1.04
N VAL A 74 -4.00 5.48 2.09
CA VAL A 74 -5.26 5.92 2.69
C VAL A 74 -6.08 6.76 1.71
N ALA A 75 -5.43 7.66 0.96
CA ALA A 75 -6.08 8.46 -0.07
C ALA A 75 -6.60 7.60 -1.22
N LEU A 76 -5.82 6.62 -1.68
CA LEU A 76 -6.27 5.72 -2.75
C LEU A 76 -7.55 4.97 -2.37
N GLY A 77 -7.58 4.33 -1.19
CA GLY A 77 -8.79 3.63 -0.74
C GLY A 77 -9.99 4.56 -0.62
N LYS A 78 -9.78 5.80 -0.17
CA LYS A 78 -10.85 6.81 -0.12
C LYS A 78 -11.37 7.18 -1.51
N ILE A 79 -10.50 7.28 -2.52
CA ILE A 79 -10.86 7.64 -3.90
C ILE A 79 -11.62 6.51 -4.59
N LEU A 80 -11.15 5.28 -4.40
CA LEU A 80 -11.80 4.10 -4.96
C LEU A 80 -13.05 3.70 -4.17
N ASN A 81 -13.27 4.28 -2.98
CA ASN A 81 -14.30 3.89 -2.04
C ASN A 81 -14.17 2.39 -1.67
N GLU A 82 -12.93 1.96 -1.42
CA GLU A 82 -12.52 0.59 -1.12
C GLU A 82 -11.83 0.50 0.25
N GLU A 83 -11.72 -0.72 0.77
CA GLU A 83 -11.01 -0.99 2.02
C GLU A 83 -9.49 -1.00 1.83
N VAL A 84 -8.77 -0.40 2.77
CA VAL A 84 -7.30 -0.40 2.80
C VAL A 84 -6.86 -1.37 3.88
N TYR A 85 -6.08 -2.38 3.51
CA TYR A 85 -5.50 -3.31 4.46
C TYR A 85 -4.02 -3.01 4.69
N THR A 86 -3.63 -2.99 5.96
CA THR A 86 -2.23 -2.77 6.37
C THR A 86 -1.87 -3.62 7.58
N ALA A 87 -0.60 -3.98 7.69
CA ALA A 87 -0.02 -4.59 8.90
C ALA A 87 0.59 -3.52 9.86
N ASP A 88 0.58 -2.24 9.48
CA ASP A 88 1.12 -1.18 10.32
C ASP A 88 0.10 -0.72 11.38
N GLU A 89 0.25 -1.24 12.59
CA GLU A 89 -0.56 -0.83 13.75
C GLU A 89 -0.40 0.66 14.11
N LYS A 90 0.77 1.27 13.84
CA LYS A 90 0.97 2.70 14.11
C LYS A 90 0.11 3.53 13.17
N LEU A 91 0.03 3.16 11.90
CA LEU A 91 -0.87 3.79 10.93
C LEU A 91 -2.33 3.65 11.39
N LEU A 92 -2.78 2.43 11.72
CA LEU A 92 -4.15 2.17 12.18
C LEU A 92 -4.54 3.00 13.40
N ARG A 93 -3.64 3.14 14.39
CA ARG A 93 -3.89 4.01 15.56
C ARG A 93 -4.06 5.47 15.18
N LYS A 94 -3.29 5.97 14.21
CA LYS A 94 -3.35 7.37 13.75
C LYS A 94 -4.61 7.67 12.93
N VAL A 95 -5.08 6.72 12.13
CA VAL A 95 -6.27 6.88 11.27
C VAL A 95 -7.51 6.14 11.75
N LYS A 96 -7.60 5.84 13.06
CA LYS A 96 -8.69 5.04 13.70
C LYS A 96 -10.13 5.48 13.41
N ASP A 97 -10.32 6.74 13.01
CA ASP A 97 -11.63 7.31 12.65
C ASP A 97 -12.04 6.94 11.21
N MET A 98 -11.09 6.48 10.39
CA MET A 98 -11.31 5.98 9.03
C MET A 98 -11.56 4.48 9.05
N LYS A 99 -12.82 4.08 9.19
CA LYS A 99 -13.23 2.66 9.33
C LYS A 99 -12.92 1.77 8.12
N PHE A 100 -12.65 2.37 6.95
CA PHE A 100 -12.23 1.65 5.76
C PHE A 100 -10.75 1.24 5.79
N VAL A 101 -9.93 1.75 6.73
CA VAL A 101 -8.55 1.31 6.94
C VAL A 101 -8.54 0.25 8.03
N LYS A 102 -8.15 -0.98 7.67
CA LYS A 102 -8.27 -2.18 8.50
C LYS A 102 -6.93 -2.89 8.66
N HIS A 103 -6.83 -3.70 9.71
CA HIS A 103 -5.69 -4.57 9.85
C HIS A 103 -5.79 -5.72 8.84
N ILE A 104 -4.66 -6.15 8.27
CA ILE A 104 -4.65 -7.24 7.27
C ILE A 104 -5.24 -8.55 7.79
N THR A 105 -5.19 -8.80 9.10
CA THR A 105 -5.81 -9.99 9.72
C THR A 105 -7.33 -9.95 9.73
N ASP A 106 -7.94 -8.78 9.53
CA ASP A 106 -9.39 -8.62 9.46
C ASP A 106 -9.92 -8.91 8.04
N PHE A 107 -9.02 -9.18 7.09
CA PHE A 107 -9.40 -9.60 5.74
C PHE A 107 -10.10 -10.96 5.79
N ASN A 108 -11.32 -10.98 5.26
CA ASN A 108 -12.08 -12.20 5.06
C ASN A 108 -12.47 -12.25 3.59
N LEU A 109 -12.41 -13.44 2.99
CA LEU A 109 -12.90 -13.62 1.63
C LEU A 109 -14.41 -13.28 1.59
N PRO A 110 -14.87 -12.51 0.59
CA PRO A 110 -16.28 -12.23 0.40
C PRO A 110 -17.10 -13.50 0.11
#